data_AF-A0A925JLW2-F1
#
_entry.id   AF-A0A925JLW2-F1
#
_cell.length_a   1.000
_cell.length_b   1.000
_cell.length_c   1.000
_cell.angle_alpha   90.00
_cell.angle_beta   90.00
_cell.angle_gamma   90.00
#
_symmetry.space_group_name_H-M   'P 1'
#
loop_
_entity.id
_entity.type
_entity.pdbx_description
1 polymer ?
#
loop_
_entity_poly.entity_id
_entity_poly.type
_entity_poly.pdbx_seq_one_letter_code
_entity_poly.pdbx_strand_id
1 'polypeptide(L)'
;GTQKSFYEVLTEGGSVLLKRTRKKITEVKPYNSSTTVKTFFDVQSYYLSRKGETIPLKKDKKAILSLLSDKKEQLEKFIDQAKLNVKDEAQLISLISYYNSL
;
A
#
# COMPACT_ATOMS: atom_id res chain seq x y z
N GLY A 1 -14.35 -23.34 -4.70
CA GLY A 1 -13.81 -22.40 -5.71
C GLY A 1 -12.52 -21.82 -5.21
N THR A 2 -11.43 -21.95 -5.95
CA THR A 2 -10.11 -21.41 -5.59
C THR A 2 -10.16 -19.89 -5.60
N GLN A 3 -10.05 -19.27 -4.42
CA GLN A 3 -10.05 -17.83 -4.27
C GLN A 3 -8.70 -17.29 -4.77
N LYS A 4 -8.56 -17.16 -6.09
CA LYS A 4 -7.38 -16.57 -6.75
C LYS A 4 -7.27 -15.11 -6.27
N SER A 5 -6.44 -14.89 -5.26
CA SER A 5 -6.09 -13.55 -4.81
C SER A 5 -5.04 -13.04 -5.78
N PHE A 6 -5.45 -12.20 -6.73
CA PHE A 6 -4.54 -11.55 -7.65
C PHE A 6 -3.84 -10.40 -6.94
N TYR A 7 -2.52 -10.38 -7.02
CA TYR A 7 -1.67 -9.28 -6.58
C TYR A 7 -1.01 -8.69 -7.82
N GLU A 8 -1.07 -7.38 -7.94
CA GLU A 8 -0.39 -6.62 -8.97
C GLU A 8 1.00 -6.25 -8.47
N VAL A 9 2.04 -6.66 -9.21
CA VAL A 9 3.43 -6.31 -8.91
C VAL A 9 3.67 -4.89 -9.40
N LEU A 10 4.04 -4.00 -8.49
CA LEU A 10 4.28 -2.58 -8.77
C LEU A 10 5.78 -2.24 -8.85
N THR A 11 6.65 -2.99 -8.19
CA THR A 11 8.11 -2.79 -8.23
C THR A 11 8.84 -4.12 -8.34
N GLU A 12 10.03 -4.08 -8.94
CA GLU A 12 10.93 -5.23 -9.08
C GLU A 12 12.19 -5.01 -8.22
N GLY A 13 12.85 -6.09 -7.81
CA GLY A 13 14.10 -6.06 -7.03
C GLY A 13 14.02 -6.77 -5.67
N GLY A 14 14.88 -6.35 -4.73
CA GLY A 14 14.98 -6.98 -3.40
C GLY A 14 13.72 -6.84 -2.53
N SER A 15 12.91 -5.80 -2.78
CA SER A 15 11.61 -5.57 -2.15
C SER A 15 10.55 -5.32 -3.22
N VAL A 16 9.62 -6.25 -3.35
CA VAL A 16 8.55 -6.23 -4.35
C VAL A 16 7.30 -5.61 -3.72
N LEU A 17 6.87 -4.46 -4.24
CA LEU A 17 5.61 -3.84 -3.85
C LEU A 17 4.47 -4.54 -4.59
N LEU A 18 3.51 -5.06 -3.82
CA LEU A 18 2.33 -5.75 -4.30
C LEU A 18 1.09 -4.93 -3.96
N LYS A 19 0.18 -4.82 -4.92
CA LYS A 19 -1.11 -4.16 -4.74
C LYS A 19 -2.24 -5.17 -4.90
N ARG A 20 -3.24 -5.05 -4.05
CA ARG A 20 -4.45 -5.87 -4.06
C ARG A 20 -5.66 -4.98 -3.98
N THR A 21 -6.48 -4.99 -5.01
CA THR A 21 -7.75 -4.25 -5.03
C THR A 21 -8.90 -5.22 -4.78
N ARG A 22 -9.78 -4.89 -3.85
CA ARG A 22 -11.01 -5.65 -3.59
C ARG A 22 -12.20 -4.71 -3.48
N LYS A 23 -13.33 -5.09 -4.07
CA LYS A 23 -14.60 -4.39 -3.86
C LYS A 23 -15.18 -4.82 -2.51
N LYS A 24 -15.44 -3.87 -1.63
CA LYS A 24 -16.17 -4.10 -0.38
C LYS A 24 -17.53 -3.43 -0.48
N ILE A 25 -18.58 -4.23 -0.35
CA ILE A 25 -19.95 -3.75 -0.25
C ILE A 25 -20.21 -3.56 1.24
N THR A 26 -20.40 -2.31 1.68
CA THR A 26 -20.83 -2.04 3.04
C THR A 26 -22.25 -1.50 2.97
N GLU A 27 -23.17 -2.23 3.57
CA GLU A 27 -24.56 -1.81 3.71
C GLU A 27 -24.63 -0.91 4.94
N VAL A 28 -24.65 0.41 4.72
CA VAL A 28 -24.77 1.38 5.81
C VAL A 28 -26.26 1.62 6.00
N LYS A 29 -26.81 1.18 7.14
CA LYS A 29 -28.13 1.63 7.59
C LYS A 29 -27.95 2.84 8.50
N PRO A 30 -28.18 4.07 8.04
CA PRO A 30 -28.28 5.19 8.96
C PRO A 30 -29.47 4.96 9.88
N TYR A 31 -29.26 5.19 11.19
CA TYR A 31 -30.19 4.86 12.28
C TYR A 31 -31.57 5.56 12.18
N ASN A 32 -31.77 6.48 11.22
CA ASN A 32 -32.97 7.30 11.05
C ASN A 32 -33.55 7.29 9.62
N SER A 33 -33.31 6.27 8.80
CA SER A 33 -33.88 6.21 7.45
C SER A 33 -34.36 4.83 7.04
N SER A 34 -35.54 4.76 6.42
CA SER A 34 -36.11 3.54 5.81
C SER A 34 -35.40 3.12 4.52
N THR A 35 -34.42 3.90 4.06
CA THR A 35 -33.69 3.70 2.81
C THR A 35 -32.33 3.05 3.09
N THR A 36 -32.16 1.81 2.65
CA THR A 36 -30.88 1.10 2.76
C THR A 36 -29.96 1.57 1.64
N VAL A 37 -28.89 2.30 1.96
CA VAL A 37 -27.89 2.74 0.97
C VAL A 37 -26.75 1.73 0.93
N LYS A 38 -26.59 1.06 -0.21
CA LYS A 38 -25.45 0.18 -0.47
C LYS A 38 -24.31 1.02 -1.03
N THR A 39 -23.28 1.26 -0.22
CA THR A 39 -22.09 1.97 -0.70
C THR A 39 -21.02 0.94 -1.10
N PHE A 40 -20.62 1.01 -2.36
CA PHE A 40 -19.51 0.23 -2.89
C PHE A 40 -18.21 1.00 -2.63
N PHE A 41 -17.30 0.41 -1.86
CA PHE A 41 -15.97 0.98 -1.63
C PHE A 41 -14.91 0.08 -2.28
N ASP A 42 -14.06 0.66 -3.12
CA ASP A 42 -12.86 0.00 -3.60
C ASP A 42 -11.78 0.06 -2.51
N VAL A 43 -11.46 -1.11 -1.94
CA VAL A 43 -10.43 -1.26 -0.92
C VAL A 43 -9.14 -1.69 -1.60
N GLN A 44 -8.20 -0.76 -1.73
CA GLN A 44 -6.85 -1.04 -2.18
C GLN A 44 -5.97 -1.36 -0.96
N SER A 45 -5.29 -2.49 -0.99
CA SER A 45 -4.36 -2.96 0.05
C SER A 45 -3.00 -3.18 -0.57
N TYR A 46 -1.95 -2.75 0.12
CA TYR A 46 -0.58 -2.84 -0.37
C TYR A 46 0.19 -3.78 0.52
N TYR A 47 1.16 -4.48 -0.06
CA TYR A 47 1.99 -5.44 0.62
C TYR A 47 3.41 -5.29 0.09
N LEU A 48 4.40 -5.49 0.94
CA LEU A 48 5.79 -5.49 0.57
C LEU A 48 6.33 -6.91 0.74
N SER A 49 6.83 -7.50 -0.34
CA SER A 49 7.46 -8.82 -0.31
C SER A 49 8.97 -8.66 -0.34
N ARG A 50 9.66 -9.09 0.72
CA ARG A 50 11.11 -8.96 0.87
C ARG A 50 11.65 -10.18 1.60
N LYS A 51 12.75 -10.76 1.09
CA LYS A 51 13.40 -11.96 1.67
C LYS A 51 12.44 -13.16 1.89
N GLY A 52 11.41 -13.28 1.06
CA GLY A 52 10.41 -14.35 1.17
C GLY A 52 9.27 -14.07 2.16
N GLU A 53 9.30 -12.94 2.88
CA GLU A 53 8.20 -12.51 3.74
C GLU A 53 7.35 -11.45 3.05
N THR A 54 6.02 -11.60 3.11
CA THR A 54 5.07 -10.62 2.56
C THR A 54 4.35 -9.91 3.69
N ILE A 55 4.65 -8.63 3.87
CA ILE A 55 4.19 -7.83 5.01
C ILE A 55 3.18 -6.79 4.51
N PRO A 56 2.02 -6.60 5.16
CA PRO A 56 1.07 -5.56 4.78
C PRO A 56 1.68 -4.17 4.94
N LEU A 57 1.68 -3.42 3.84
CA LEU A 57 2.16 -2.05 3.76
C LEU A 57 0.97 -1.09 3.83
N LYS A 58 0.99 -0.18 4.80
CA LYS A 58 0.07 0.98 4.80
C LYS A 58 0.72 2.11 4.01
N LYS A 59 -0.09 2.86 3.24
CA LYS A 59 0.31 4.10 2.56
C LYS A 59 0.58 5.25 3.53
N ASP A 60 1.42 5.01 4.53
CA ASP A 60 1.74 5.94 5.60
C ASP A 60 3.25 6.02 5.78
N LYS A 61 3.78 7.23 5.91
CA LYS A 61 5.23 7.50 5.96
C LYS A 61 5.85 6.68 7.09
N LYS A 62 5.20 6.64 8.26
CA LYS A 62 5.70 5.88 9.41
C LYS A 62 5.69 4.38 9.13
N ALA A 63 4.62 3.85 8.56
CA ALA A 63 4.51 2.42 8.26
C ALA A 63 5.60 1.95 7.28
N ILE A 64 5.85 2.72 6.22
CA ILE A 64 6.88 2.41 5.22
C ILE A 64 8.27 2.49 5.85
N LEU A 65 8.56 3.57 6.59
CA LEU A 65 9.85 3.74 7.27
C LEU A 65 10.10 2.68 8.35
N SER A 66 9.05 2.20 9.02
CA SER A 66 9.14 1.07 9.95
C SER A 66 9.44 -0.25 9.24
N LEU A 67 8.86 -0.49 8.06
CA LEU A 67 9.12 -1.70 7.27
C LEU A 67 10.49 -1.69 6.61
N LEU A 68 10.97 -0.50 6.22
CA LEU A 68 12.27 -0.26 5.61
C LEU A 68 13.25 0.36 6.61
N SER A 69 13.19 -0.09 7.87
CA SER A 69 13.99 0.43 8.97
C SER A 69 15.50 0.36 8.68
N ASP A 70 15.95 -0.64 7.91
CA ASP A 70 17.35 -0.79 7.49
C ASP A 70 17.92 0.44 6.76
N LYS A 71 17.10 1.16 5.98
CA LYS A 71 17.52 2.37 5.24
C LYS A 71 16.57 3.54 5.46
N LYS A 72 15.91 3.58 6.62
CA LYS A 72 14.89 4.58 6.93
C LYS A 72 15.43 6.00 6.77
N GLU A 73 16.66 6.28 7.20
CA GLU A 73 17.23 7.64 7.14
C GLU A 73 17.42 8.13 5.72
N GLN A 74 17.86 7.25 4.81
CA GLN A 74 18.04 7.60 3.39
C GLN A 74 16.68 7.83 2.73
N LEU A 75 15.69 7.00 3.05
CA LEU A 75 14.32 7.16 2.55
C LEU A 75 13.65 8.42 3.09
N GLU A 76 13.81 8.70 4.38
CA GLU A 76 13.24 9.90 5.01
C GLU A 76 13.83 11.16 4.39
N LYS A 77 15.17 11.22 4.23
CA LYS A 77 15.83 12.31 3.49
C LYS A 77 15.30 12.44 2.07
N PHE A 78 15.16 11.34 1.33
CA PHE A 78 14.65 11.39 -0.03
C PHE A 78 13.20 11.88 -0.09
N ILE A 79 12.33 11.40 0.83
CA ILE A 79 10.96 11.87 0.96
C ILE A 79 10.91 13.36 1.26
N ASP A 80 11.74 13.86 2.19
CA ASP A 80 11.70 15.26 2.58
C ASP A 80 12.35 16.18 1.53
N GLN A 81 13.43 15.75 0.88
CA GLN A 81 14.08 16.49 -0.21
C GLN A 81 13.21 16.56 -1.47
N ALA A 82 12.66 15.43 -1.91
CA ALA A 82 11.80 15.36 -3.09
C ALA A 82 10.32 15.65 -2.77
N LYS A 83 9.99 15.92 -1.49
CA LYS A 83 8.62 16.13 -0.97
C LYS A 83 7.65 15.04 -1.41
N LEU A 84 8.09 13.79 -1.30
CA LEU A 84 7.30 12.66 -1.77
C LEU A 84 6.08 12.42 -0.88
N ASN A 85 4.94 12.25 -1.52
CA ASN A 85 3.70 11.86 -0.91
C ASN A 85 3.52 10.35 -1.02
N VAL A 86 3.86 9.64 0.05
CA VAL A 86 3.67 8.18 0.15
C VAL A 86 2.21 7.69 0.10
N LYS A 87 1.25 8.62 0.13
CA LYS A 87 -0.16 8.33 -0.14
C LYS A 87 -0.41 8.14 -1.63
N ASP A 88 0.42 8.75 -2.46
CA ASP A 88 0.41 8.59 -3.90
C ASP A 88 1.13 7.30 -4.29
N GLU A 89 0.48 6.50 -5.13
CA GLU A 89 1.00 5.20 -5.54
C GLU A 89 2.28 5.32 -6.36
N ALA A 90 2.34 6.28 -7.30
CA ALA A 90 3.51 6.45 -8.16
C ALA A 90 4.72 6.90 -7.34
N GLN A 91 4.52 7.81 -6.37
CA GLN A 91 5.60 8.26 -5.51
C GLN A 91 6.04 7.18 -4.51
N LEU A 92 5.10 6.36 -4.03
CA LEU A 92 5.43 5.18 -3.22
C LEU A 92 6.27 4.18 -4.02
N ILE A 93 5.89 3.87 -5.25
CA ILE A 93 6.65 3.01 -6.16
C ILE A 93 8.07 3.53 -6.32
N SER A 94 8.24 4.83 -6.62
CA SER A 94 9.55 5.46 -6.75
C SER A 94 10.39 5.36 -5.47
N LEU A 95 9.77 5.53 -4.31
CA LEU A 95 10.46 5.38 -3.01
C LEU A 95 10.97 3.95 -2.79
N ILE A 96 10.14 2.94 -3.02
CA ILE A 96 10.51 1.52 -2.88
C ILE A 96 11.55 1.14 -3.95
N SER A 97 11.42 1.65 -5.17
CA SER A 97 12.39 1.43 -6.24
C SER A 97 13.75 2.04 -5.90
N TYR A 98 13.76 3.25 -5.34
CA TYR A 98 14.98 3.89 -4.84
C TYR A 98 15.61 3.07 -3.71
N TYR A 99 14.80 2.57 -2.78
CA TYR A 99 15.27 1.64 -1.74
C TYR A 99 15.95 0.39 -2.31
N ASN A 100 15.38 -0.21 -3.35
CA ASN A 100 15.93 -1.40 -4.01
C ASN A 100 17.24 -1.11 -4.77
N SER A 101 17.48 0.14 -5.17
CA SER A 101 18.70 0.56 -5.86
C SER A 101 19.86 0.87 -4.91
N LEU A 102 19.57 1.05 -3.62
CA LEU A 102 20.58 1.25 -2.57
C LEU A 102 21.17 -0.09 -2.16
#